data_AF-M4BZL8-F1
#
_entry.id   AF-M4BZL8-F1
#
_cell.length_a   1.000
_cell.length_b   1.000
_cell.length_c   1.000
_cell.angle_alpha   90.00
_cell.angle_beta   90.00
_cell.angle_gamma   90.00
#
_symmetry.space_group_name_H-M   'P 1'
#
loop_
_entity.id
_entity.type
_entity.pdbx_description
1 polymer ?
#
loop_
_entity_poly.entity_id
_entity_poly.type
_entity_poly.pdbx_seq_one_letter_code
_entity_poly.pdbx_strand_id
1 'polypeptide(L)'
;MTETKKTTLIVGVLALQGAFEEHMAMLERLNETLGHRIAVTAVAIRLPEQLKNVDALVLPGGESTTIGKVAVRWGLVEPLKKWVAHGRPIWGTCAGMIMLSQHAKHTEEGGQTLIGGLDVQVSRNFFGAQVHRRSTGL
;
A
#
# COMPACT_ATOMS: atom_id res chain seq x y z
N MET A 1 -27.95 10.35 -28.02
CA MET A 1 -27.46 9.39 -27.01
C MET A 1 -26.00 9.69 -26.78
N THR A 2 -25.65 10.34 -25.68
CA THR A 2 -24.25 10.67 -25.36
C THR A 2 -23.58 9.45 -24.74
N GLU A 3 -22.62 8.84 -25.43
CA GLU A 3 -21.69 7.87 -24.84
C GLU A 3 -20.99 8.52 -23.64
N THR A 4 -21.36 8.12 -22.43
CA THR A 4 -20.61 8.47 -21.23
C THR A 4 -19.27 7.75 -21.27
N LYS A 5 -18.20 8.48 -21.63
CA LYS A 5 -16.81 8.00 -21.57
C LYS A 5 -16.51 7.49 -20.15
N LYS A 6 -16.25 6.19 -20.02
CA LYS A 6 -15.86 5.56 -18.75
C LYS A 6 -14.44 6.00 -18.40
N THR A 7 -14.24 6.52 -17.19
CA THR A 7 -12.91 6.86 -16.67
C THR A 7 -12.34 5.66 -15.95
N THR A 8 -11.17 5.17 -16.37
CA THR A 8 -10.48 4.05 -15.71
C THR A 8 -9.38 4.59 -14.82
N LEU A 9 -9.44 4.26 -13.53
CA LEU A 9 -8.40 4.52 -12.54
C LEU A 9 -7.55 3.27 -12.36
N ILE A 10 -6.23 3.43 -12.51
CA ILE A 10 -5.27 2.35 -12.34
C ILE A 10 -4.69 2.44 -10.93
N VAL A 11 -4.96 1.45 -10.09
CA VAL A 11 -4.48 1.39 -8.71
C VAL A 11 -3.35 0.37 -8.63
N GLY A 12 -2.15 0.82 -8.31
CA GLY A 12 -1.02 -0.05 -8.02
C GLY A 12 -1.15 -0.70 -6.65
N VAL A 13 -0.86 -1.99 -6.52
CA VAL A 13 -0.76 -2.69 -5.24
C VAL A 13 0.66 -3.23 -5.10
N LEU A 14 1.39 -2.81 -4.06
CA LEU A 14 2.77 -3.24 -3.83
C LEU A 14 2.80 -4.76 -3.54
N ALA A 15 3.36 -5.54 -4.47
CA ALA A 15 3.31 -7.00 -4.47
C ALA A 15 4.70 -7.61 -4.21
N LEU A 16 5.37 -7.13 -3.17
CA LEU A 16 6.69 -7.63 -2.73
C LEU A 16 6.56 -8.83 -1.80
N GLN A 17 5.63 -8.74 -0.84
CA GLN A 17 5.27 -9.77 0.13
C GLN A 17 3.95 -9.36 0.80
N GLY A 18 3.14 -10.32 1.25
CA GLY A 18 1.92 -10.05 2.03
C GLY A 18 0.62 -10.23 1.24
N ALA A 19 -0.46 -9.67 1.78
CA ALA A 19 -1.84 -9.89 1.32
C ALA A 19 -2.23 -8.98 0.14
N PHE A 20 -1.43 -8.97 -0.93
CA PHE A 20 -1.70 -8.11 -2.09
C PHE A 20 -2.84 -8.63 -2.96
N GLU A 21 -3.05 -9.95 -3.03
CA GLU A 21 -4.10 -10.56 -3.85
C GLU A 21 -5.50 -10.19 -3.35
N GLU A 22 -5.70 -10.19 -2.02
CA GLU A 22 -6.96 -9.78 -1.41
C GLU A 22 -7.27 -8.30 -1.67
N HIS A 23 -6.25 -7.44 -1.62
CA HIS A 23 -6.38 -6.03 -1.97
C HIS A 23 -6.74 -5.84 -3.45
N MET A 24 -6.11 -6.58 -4.37
CA MET A 24 -6.44 -6.54 -5.80
C MET A 24 -7.88 -7.01 -6.05
N ALA A 25 -8.28 -8.15 -5.47
CA ALA A 25 -9.64 -8.68 -5.61
C ALA A 25 -10.70 -7.72 -5.07
N MET A 26 -10.43 -7.05 -3.94
CA MET A 26 -11.33 -6.05 -3.39
C MET A 26 -11.47 -4.83 -4.30
N LEU A 27 -10.36 -4.32 -4.85
CA LEU A 27 -10.38 -3.20 -5.79
C LEU A 27 -11.18 -3.52 -7.06
N GLU A 28 -11.04 -4.73 -7.60
CA GLU A 28 -11.82 -5.17 -8.76
C GLU A 28 -13.31 -5.29 -8.44
N ARG A 29 -13.67 -5.80 -7.25
CA ARG A 29 -15.07 -5.86 -6.78
C ARG A 29 -15.71 -4.48 -6.63
N LEU A 30 -14.93 -3.42 -6.39
CA LEU A 30 -15.50 -2.07 -6.33
C LEU A 30 -16.22 -1.71 -7.63
N ASN A 31 -15.81 -2.26 -8.78
CA ASN A 31 -16.49 -2.04 -10.07
C ASN A 31 -17.96 -2.50 -10.09
N GLU A 32 -18.37 -3.40 -9.19
CA GLU A 32 -19.77 -3.83 -9.05
C GLU A 32 -20.63 -2.75 -8.39
N THR A 33 -20.01 -1.90 -7.56
CA THR A 33 -20.67 -0.84 -6.77
C THR A 33 -20.46 0.55 -7.37
N LEU A 34 -19.32 0.75 -8.04
CA LEU A 34 -19.02 1.95 -8.79
C LEU A 34 -19.83 1.87 -10.09
N GLY A 35 -20.83 2.74 -10.22
CA GLY A 35 -21.68 2.79 -11.42
C GLY A 35 -20.89 2.98 -12.72
N HIS A 36 -21.57 2.98 -13.86
CA HIS A 36 -20.96 2.88 -15.20
C HIS A 36 -19.95 3.98 -15.61
N ARG A 37 -19.72 5.00 -14.79
CA ARG A 37 -18.83 6.13 -15.09
C ARG A 37 -17.38 5.91 -14.69
N ILE A 38 -17.11 5.07 -13.69
CA ILE A 38 -15.77 4.84 -13.14
C ILE A 38 -15.47 3.34 -13.22
N ALA A 39 -14.29 3.01 -13.73
CA ALA A 39 -13.68 1.69 -13.59
C ALA A 39 -12.43 1.82 -12.72
N VAL A 40 -12.16 0.80 -11.92
CA VAL A 40 -10.90 0.62 -11.20
C VAL A 40 -10.23 -0.61 -11.78
N THR A 41 -8.93 -0.54 -12.04
CA THR A 41 -8.11 -1.68 -12.43
C THR A 41 -6.94 -1.78 -11.47
N ALA A 42 -6.79 -2.94 -10.84
CA ALA A 42 -5.69 -3.19 -9.92
C ALA A 42 -4.49 -3.79 -10.65
N VAL A 43 -3.29 -3.25 -10.41
CA VAL A 43 -2.04 -3.77 -10.99
C VAL A 43 -1.00 -4.06 -9.91
N ALA A 44 -0.34 -5.21 -10.01
CA ALA A 44 0.72 -5.58 -9.07
C ALA A 44 2.01 -4.80 -9.37
N ILE A 45 2.53 -4.09 -8.36
CA ILE A 45 3.76 -3.31 -8.43
C ILE A 45 4.89 -4.06 -7.73
N ARG A 46 5.92 -4.39 -8.50
CA ARG A 46 7.13 -5.10 -8.09
C ARG A 46 8.38 -4.29 -8.42
N LEU A 47 8.34 -3.43 -9.42
CA LEU A 47 9.48 -2.67 -9.89
C LEU A 47 9.18 -1.17 -9.94
N PRO A 48 10.20 -0.30 -9.76
CA PRO A 48 10.03 1.16 -9.80
C PRO A 48 9.33 1.69 -11.03
N GLU A 49 9.60 1.11 -12.21
CA GLU A 49 9.09 1.58 -13.50
C GLU A 49 7.56 1.47 -13.58
N GLN A 50 6.99 0.50 -12.85
CA GLN A 50 5.55 0.24 -12.84
C GLN A 50 4.77 1.34 -12.10
N LEU A 51 5.42 2.13 -11.23
CA LEU A 51 4.81 3.28 -10.54
C LEU A 51 4.46 4.45 -11.49
N LYS A 52 4.97 4.45 -12.72
CA LYS A 52 4.71 5.54 -13.67
C LYS A 52 3.29 5.50 -14.26
N ASN A 53 2.69 4.30 -14.33
CA ASN A 53 1.44 4.06 -15.05
C ASN A 53 0.24 3.85 -14.12
N VAL A 54 0.32 4.30 -12.86
CA VAL A 54 -0.74 4.12 -11.86
C VAL A 54 -1.16 5.46 -11.27
N ASP A 55 -2.44 5.63 -10.98
CA ASP A 55 -3.03 6.86 -10.43
C ASP A 55 -2.95 6.90 -8.90
N ALA A 56 -3.09 5.75 -8.26
CA ALA A 56 -3.03 5.58 -6.82
C ALA A 56 -2.18 4.34 -6.44
N LEU A 57 -1.71 4.29 -5.20
CA LEU A 57 -0.90 3.18 -4.70
C LEU A 57 -1.46 2.61 -3.38
N VAL A 58 -1.46 1.28 -3.26
CA VAL A 58 -1.77 0.56 -2.03
C VAL A 58 -0.52 -0.16 -1.53
N LEU A 59 -0.18 0.02 -0.26
CA LEU A 59 0.83 -0.77 0.45
C LEU A 59 0.10 -1.76 1.36
N PRO A 60 0.05 -3.04 1.00
CA PRO A 60 -0.70 -4.04 1.75
C PRO A 60 -0.02 -4.38 3.08
N GLY A 61 -0.79 -5.06 3.94
CA GLY A 61 -0.27 -5.69 5.15
C GLY A 61 0.66 -6.88 4.84
N GLY A 62 1.54 -7.19 5.78
CA GLY A 62 2.52 -8.26 5.66
C GLY A 62 3.56 -8.16 6.78
N GLU A 63 4.76 -8.68 6.53
CA GLU A 63 5.88 -8.51 7.46
C GLU A 63 6.71 -7.30 7.00
N SER A 64 6.59 -6.19 7.73
CA SER A 64 7.14 -4.89 7.32
C SER A 64 8.66 -4.88 7.13
N THR A 65 9.40 -5.73 7.87
CA THR A 65 10.86 -5.82 7.79
C THR A 65 11.28 -6.47 6.47
N THR A 66 10.58 -7.53 6.07
CA THR A 66 10.76 -8.27 4.82
C THR A 66 10.41 -7.39 3.64
N ILE A 67 9.24 -6.73 3.68
CA ILE A 67 8.82 -5.81 2.63
C ILE A 67 9.85 -4.68 2.48
N GLY A 68 10.35 -4.12 3.58
CA GLY A 68 11.41 -3.12 3.57
C GLY A 68 12.71 -3.60 2.92
N LYS A 69 13.22 -4.77 3.33
CA LYS A 69 14.44 -5.37 2.74
C LYS A 69 14.30 -5.62 1.24
N VAL A 70 13.15 -6.12 0.78
CA VAL A 70 12.89 -6.34 -0.65
C VAL A 70 12.77 -5.00 -1.39
N ALA A 71 12.08 -4.01 -0.81
CA ALA A 71 11.96 -2.68 -1.40
C ALA A 71 13.31 -1.99 -1.56
N VAL A 72 14.23 -2.13 -0.59
CA VAL A 72 15.62 -1.65 -0.71
C VAL A 72 16.34 -2.39 -1.83
N ARG A 73 16.30 -3.73 -1.82
CA ARG A 73 16.98 -4.57 -2.83
C ARG A 73 16.53 -4.24 -4.25
N TRP A 74 15.27 -3.91 -4.44
CA TRP A 74 14.67 -3.63 -5.76
C TRP A 74 14.60 -2.13 -6.08
N GLY A 75 15.25 -1.28 -5.28
CA GLY A 75 15.36 0.15 -5.56
C GLY A 75 14.03 0.91 -5.49
N LEU A 76 13.03 0.39 -4.77
CA LEU A 76 11.69 0.96 -4.67
C LEU A 76 11.58 2.09 -3.63
N VAL A 77 12.51 2.16 -2.68
CA VAL A 77 12.42 3.12 -1.56
C VAL A 77 12.38 4.58 -2.04
N GLU A 78 13.33 4.99 -2.88
CA GLU A 78 13.38 6.37 -3.39
C GLU A 78 12.19 6.73 -4.31
N PRO A 79 11.76 5.86 -5.24
CA PRO A 79 10.51 6.05 -5.99
C PRO A 79 9.27 6.23 -5.09
N LEU A 80 9.16 5.44 -4.03
CA LEU A 80 8.04 5.53 -3.08
C LEU A 80 8.09 6.82 -2.26
N LYS A 81 9.27 7.26 -1.82
CA LYS A 81 9.44 8.58 -1.18
C LYS A 81 9.00 9.71 -2.09
N LYS A 82 9.43 9.69 -3.36
CA LYS A 82 9.03 10.67 -4.37
C LYS A 82 7.52 10.65 -4.62
N TRP A 83 6.90 9.47 -4.65
CA TRP A 83 5.45 9.34 -4.78
C TRP A 83 4.72 10.13 -3.70
N VAL A 84 5.10 9.91 -2.43
CA VAL A 84 4.46 10.58 -1.29
C VAL A 84 4.79 12.07 -1.28
N ALA A 85 6.03 12.47 -1.58
CA ALA A 85 6.44 13.87 -1.66
C ALA A 85 5.67 14.66 -2.73
N HIS A 86 5.23 14.01 -3.81
CA HIS A 86 4.39 14.62 -4.84
C HIS A 86 2.89 14.67 -4.46
N GLY A 87 2.51 14.25 -3.25
CA GLY A 87 1.12 14.25 -2.79
C GLY A 87 0.23 13.27 -3.55
N ARG A 88 0.80 12.26 -4.19
CA ARG A 88 0.03 11.27 -4.96
C ARG A 88 -0.73 10.34 -4.02
N PRO A 89 -1.98 9.93 -4.35
CA PRO A 89 -2.79 9.10 -3.46
C PRO A 89 -2.10 7.79 -3.08
N ILE A 90 -2.06 7.51 -1.78
CA ILE A 90 -1.43 6.31 -1.23
C ILE A 90 -2.22 5.78 -0.04
N TRP A 91 -2.42 4.47 0.03
CA TRP A 91 -3.12 3.81 1.13
C TRP A 91 -2.27 2.68 1.71
N GLY A 92 -1.82 2.84 2.96
CA GLY A 92 -1.10 1.80 3.68
C GLY A 92 -2.01 1.04 4.64
N THR A 93 -1.99 -0.29 4.61
CA THR A 93 -2.68 -1.14 5.59
C THR A 93 -1.67 -1.92 6.43
N CYS A 94 -1.85 -1.93 7.76
CA CYS A 94 -0.98 -2.65 8.71
C CYS A 94 0.53 -2.34 8.50
N ALA A 95 1.29 -3.27 7.92
CA ALA A 95 2.70 -3.09 7.56
C ALA A 95 2.94 -1.91 6.61
N GLY A 96 2.05 -1.69 5.63
CA GLY A 96 2.12 -0.54 4.74
C GLY A 96 2.02 0.78 5.50
N MET A 97 1.17 0.86 6.53
CA MET A 97 1.07 2.05 7.38
C MET A 97 2.35 2.26 8.21
N ILE A 98 2.97 1.19 8.71
CA ILE A 98 4.27 1.28 9.41
C ILE A 98 5.34 1.83 8.47
N MET A 99 5.40 1.36 7.21
CA MET A 99 6.37 1.84 6.22
C MET A 99 6.15 3.31 5.84
N LEU A 100 4.91 3.80 5.81
CA LEU A 100 4.60 5.20 5.52
C LEU A 100 4.83 6.15 6.70
N SER A 101 5.01 5.61 7.91
CA SER A 101 5.27 6.42 9.10
C SER A 101 6.64 7.10 9.04
N GLN A 102 6.71 8.34 9.54
CA GLN A 102 7.99 9.06 9.66
C GLN A 102 8.87 8.53 10.79
N HIS A 103 8.26 7.94 11.81
CA HIS A 103 8.95 7.44 13.00
C HIS A 103 8.32 6.12 13.46
N ALA A 104 9.15 5.07 13.56
CA ALA A 104 8.79 3.81 14.20
C ALA A 104 9.56 3.66 15.53
N LYS A 105 8.84 3.48 16.64
CA LYS A 105 9.42 3.08 17.94
C LYS A 105 9.44 1.55 18.05
N HIS A 106 10.42 1.00 18.77
CA HIS A 106 10.68 -0.45 18.90
C HIS A 106 11.02 -1.16 17.58
N THR A 107 11.99 -0.62 16.84
CA THR A 107 12.59 -1.32 15.69
C THR A 107 13.47 -2.47 16.18
N GLU A 108 13.30 -3.67 15.62
CA GLU A 108 14.21 -4.79 15.86
C GLU A 108 15.65 -4.46 15.42
N GLU A 109 16.63 -5.14 16.02
CA GLU A 109 18.04 -5.07 15.64
C GLU A 109 18.19 -5.46 14.15
N GLY A 110 18.31 -4.46 13.28
CA GLY A 110 18.30 -4.64 11.82
C GLY A 110 17.70 -3.50 11.02
N GLY A 111 17.00 -2.57 11.68
CA GLY A 111 16.51 -1.32 11.10
C GLY A 111 15.21 -1.47 10.29
N GLN A 112 14.27 -0.55 10.51
CA GLN A 112 13.02 -0.48 9.76
C GLN A 112 13.21 0.42 8.54
N THR A 113 12.89 -0.08 7.33
CA THR A 113 12.83 0.78 6.15
C THR A 113 11.57 1.63 6.22
N LEU A 114 11.75 2.93 6.49
CA LEU A 114 10.68 3.91 6.48
C LEU A 114 10.72 4.68 5.16
N ILE A 115 9.59 4.69 4.47
CA ILE A 115 9.35 5.54 3.30
C ILE A 115 9.03 6.95 3.79
N GLY A 116 8.28 7.08 4.88
CA GLY A 116 7.84 8.38 5.40
C GLY A 116 6.84 9.08 4.48
N GLY A 117 6.50 10.32 4.83
CA GLY A 117 5.68 11.22 4.01
C GLY A 117 4.20 11.32 4.41
N LEU A 118 3.74 10.57 5.40
CA LEU A 118 2.62 10.99 6.24
C LEU A 118 3.19 11.53 7.55
N ASP A 119 2.76 12.71 8.00
CA ASP A 119 3.14 13.30 9.28
C ASP A 119 2.43 12.58 10.45
N VAL A 120 2.73 11.28 10.58
CA VAL A 120 2.12 10.37 11.56
C VAL A 120 3.20 9.48 12.17
N GLN A 121 3.16 9.37 13.50
CA GLN A 121 4.00 8.48 14.28
C GLN A 121 3.28 7.13 14.47
N VAL A 122 3.90 6.02 14.07
CA VAL A 122 3.29 4.68 14.16
C VAL A 122 4.14 3.81 15.08
N SER A 123 3.52 3.24 16.11
CA SER A 123 4.16 2.27 17.01
C SER A 123 3.88 0.85 16.54
N ARG A 124 4.93 0.04 16.31
CA ARG A 124 4.77 -1.41 16.12
C ARG A 124 4.23 -2.01 17.43
N ASN A 125 3.24 -2.89 17.32
CA ASN A 125 2.73 -3.72 18.42
C ASN A 125 2.26 -3.00 19.70
N PHE A 126 1.25 -2.12 19.62
CA PHE A 126 0.61 -1.63 20.84
C PHE A 126 -0.20 -2.72 21.59
N PHE A 127 -0.53 -3.85 20.95
CA PHE A 127 -1.38 -4.93 21.51
C PHE A 127 -0.67 -6.26 21.80
N GLY A 128 0.67 -6.34 21.72
CA GLY A 128 1.42 -7.56 22.04
C GLY A 128 1.48 -8.62 20.92
N ALA A 129 2.01 -9.80 21.24
CA ALA A 129 2.35 -10.88 20.31
C ALA A 129 1.15 -11.37 19.45
N GLN A 130 1.47 -12.12 18.40
CA GLN A 130 0.61 -12.66 17.32
C GLN A 130 -0.67 -13.42 17.78
N VAL A 131 -0.86 -13.59 19.09
CA VAL A 131 -1.97 -14.30 19.75
C VAL A 131 -3.21 -13.42 20.00
N HIS A 132 -3.20 -12.13 19.64
CA HIS A 132 -4.33 -11.21 19.89
C HIS A 132 -4.98 -10.63 18.62
N ARG A 133 -5.29 -11.48 17.63
CA ARG A 133 -6.19 -11.08 16.53
C ARG A 133 -7.63 -11.06 17.06
N ARG A 134 -8.15 -9.87 17.36
CA ARG A 134 -9.60 -9.66 17.54
C ARG A 134 -10.21 -9.23 16.21
N SER A 135 -11.07 -10.06 15.63
CA SER A 135 -12.11 -9.61 14.71
C SER A 135 -13.32 -9.19 15.54
N THR A 136 -13.69 -7.91 15.51
CA THR A 136 -15.04 -7.53 15.93
C THR A 136 -15.99 -8.04 14.85
N GLY A 137 -16.68 -9.15 15.14
CA GLY A 137 -17.79 -9.61 14.31
C GLY A 137 -18.88 -8.55 14.31
N LEU A 138 -19.21 -8.08 13.12
CA LEU A 138 -20.54 -7.54 12.81
C LEU A 138 -21.31 -8.66 12.10
#